data_AF-A0A741N3C1-F1
#
_entry.id   AF-A0A741N3C1-F1
#
_cell.length_a   1.000
_cell.length_b   1.000
_cell.length_c   1.000
_cell.angle_alpha   90.00
_cell.angle_beta   90.00
_cell.angle_gamma   90.00
#
_symmetry.space_group_name_H-M   'P 1'
#
loop_
_entity.id
_entity.type
_entity.pdbx_description
1 polymer ?
#
loop_
_entity_poly.entity_id
_entity_poly.type
_entity_poly.pdbx_seq_one_letter_code
_entity_poly.pdbx_strand_id
1 'polypeptide(L)'
;MSKRRHEVVTRERLMEVLDYNKETGIFTWKKKLSARGAVGKVAGTISYGYNAINIDGVRYFAHRLAWLYVYGEWPKQEIDHIDRNRRNNAISNLRDVSRVVNALNVGPRNSNAGIKGVTFCQARNQWQAQINVSGKNITLGRFSTIDEAAIVYKAANMVADHLLSR
;
A
#
# COMPACT_ATOMS: atom_id res chain seq x y z
N MET A 1 -14.03 35.63 1.35
CA MET A 1 -12.82 34.82 1.57
C MET A 1 -13.15 33.76 2.61
N SER A 2 -13.28 32.48 2.23
CA SER A 2 -13.70 31.41 3.16
C SER A 2 -12.51 30.92 3.97
N LYS A 3 -12.40 31.37 5.23
CA LYS A 3 -11.53 30.78 6.25
C LYS A 3 -12.19 29.52 6.81
N ARG A 4 -12.27 28.43 6.04
CA ARG A 4 -12.46 27.11 6.67
C ARG A 4 -11.08 26.59 7.01
N ARG A 5 -10.78 26.48 8.31
CA ARG A 5 -9.70 25.59 8.79
C ARG A 5 -9.92 24.25 8.09
N HIS A 6 -8.89 23.71 7.44
CA HIS A 6 -8.96 22.41 6.78
C HIS A 6 -9.10 21.33 7.87
N GLU A 7 -10.34 21.11 8.32
CA GLU A 7 -10.67 20.02 9.21
C GLU A 7 -10.53 18.71 8.43
N VAL A 8 -9.92 17.73 9.10
CA VAL A 8 -9.80 16.38 8.57
C VAL A 8 -11.21 15.85 8.34
N VAL A 9 -11.45 15.24 7.17
CA VAL A 9 -12.78 14.71 6.83
C VAL A 9 -13.20 13.66 7.86
N THR A 10 -14.40 13.81 8.41
CA THR A 10 -14.98 12.80 9.30
C THR A 10 -15.58 11.65 8.49
N ARG A 11 -15.82 10.52 9.14
CA ARG A 11 -16.47 9.37 8.49
C ARG A 11 -17.86 9.73 7.98
N GLU A 12 -18.62 10.49 8.76
CA GLU A 12 -19.98 10.93 8.43
C GLU A 12 -19.95 11.78 7.16
N ARG A 13 -19.04 12.77 7.12
CA ARG A 13 -18.87 13.62 5.94
C ARG A 13 -18.43 12.81 4.73
N LEU A 14 -17.52 11.86 4.91
CA LEU A 14 -17.08 10.96 3.84
C LEU A 14 -18.27 10.15 3.26
N MET A 15 -19.08 9.51 4.11
CA MET A 15 -20.23 8.70 3.70
C MET A 15 -21.39 9.53 3.13
N GLU A 16 -21.46 10.81 3.50
CA GLU A 16 -22.42 11.77 2.94
C GLU A 16 -22.12 12.07 1.46
N VAL A 17 -20.84 12.18 1.10
CA VAL A 17 -20.41 12.69 -0.21
C VAL A 17 -19.92 11.61 -1.17
N LEU A 18 -19.49 10.45 -0.65
CA LEU A 18 -18.96 9.34 -1.43
C LEU A 18 -19.64 8.02 -1.06
N ASP A 19 -19.76 7.16 -2.07
CA ASP A 19 -20.08 5.74 -1.92
C ASP A 19 -18.82 4.92 -2.20
N TYR A 20 -18.61 3.84 -1.44
CA TYR A 20 -17.43 3.00 -1.54
C TYR A 20 -17.82 1.53 -1.65
N ASN A 21 -17.39 0.89 -2.73
CA ASN A 21 -17.52 -0.56 -2.88
C ASN A 21 -16.30 -1.26 -2.25
N LYS A 22 -16.54 -2.03 -1.19
CA LYS A 22 -15.51 -2.73 -0.41
C LYS A 22 -14.76 -3.80 -1.19
N GLU A 23 -15.43 -4.44 -2.16
CA GLU A 23 -14.89 -5.55 -2.95
C GLU A 23 -13.99 -5.04 -4.07
N THR A 24 -14.36 -3.93 -4.72
CA THR A 24 -13.62 -3.39 -5.86
C THR A 24 -12.67 -2.26 -5.47
N GLY A 25 -12.88 -1.63 -4.32
CA GLY A 25 -12.10 -0.49 -3.87
C GLY A 25 -12.44 0.83 -4.56
N ILE A 26 -13.54 0.87 -5.30
CA ILE A 26 -13.93 2.02 -6.12
C ILE A 26 -14.80 2.97 -5.28
N PHE A 27 -14.44 4.25 -5.31
CA PHE A 27 -15.26 5.34 -4.80
C PHE A 27 -16.08 5.98 -5.90
N THR A 28 -17.34 6.34 -5.63
CA THR A 28 -18.18 7.14 -6.54
C THR A 28 -18.82 8.32 -5.81
N TRP A 29 -19.08 9.42 -6.52
CA TRP A 29 -19.68 10.63 -5.94
C TRP A 29 -21.17 10.45 -5.64
N LYS A 30 -21.59 10.62 -4.38
CA LYS A 30 -23.01 10.70 -4.00
C LYS A 30 -23.55 12.13 -4.10
N LYS A 31 -22.69 13.11 -3.91
CA LYS A 31 -23.04 14.55 -3.97
C LYS A 31 -22.09 15.31 -4.87
N LYS A 32 -22.63 16.37 -5.49
CA LYS A 32 -21.85 17.30 -6.29
C LYS A 32 -21.12 18.28 -5.34
N LEU A 33 -19.80 18.12 -5.21
CA LEU A 33 -18.96 19.00 -4.38
C LEU A 33 -18.32 20.17 -5.14
N SER A 34 -18.35 20.13 -6.48
CA SER A 34 -17.82 21.20 -7.32
C SER A 34 -18.69 21.38 -8.56
N ALA A 35 -18.59 22.54 -9.22
CA ALA A 35 -19.33 22.81 -10.45
C ALA A 35 -19.07 21.75 -11.55
N ARG A 36 -17.87 21.17 -11.57
CA ARG A 36 -17.42 20.12 -12.51
C ARG A 36 -17.71 18.69 -12.04
N GLY A 37 -18.15 18.50 -10.80
CA GLY A 37 -18.47 17.19 -10.25
C GLY A 37 -19.76 16.60 -10.84
N ALA A 38 -19.82 15.28 -10.91
CA ALA A 38 -20.99 14.54 -11.36
C ALA A 38 -21.29 13.37 -10.40
N VAL A 39 -22.55 13.26 -9.97
CA VAL A 39 -23.03 12.16 -9.12
C VAL A 39 -22.94 10.84 -9.89
N GLY A 40 -22.58 9.76 -9.21
CA GLY A 40 -22.40 8.41 -9.76
C GLY A 40 -21.09 8.17 -10.50
N LYS A 41 -20.27 9.20 -10.75
CA LYS A 41 -18.95 9.02 -11.39
C LYS A 41 -17.90 8.55 -10.39
N VAL A 42 -16.93 7.77 -10.88
CA VAL A 42 -15.76 7.34 -10.12
C VAL A 42 -15.01 8.57 -9.58
N ALA A 43 -14.71 8.54 -8.28
CA ALA A 43 -14.08 9.63 -7.60
C ALA A 43 -12.55 9.54 -7.64
N GLY A 44 -11.94 10.71 -7.76
CA GLY A 44 -10.50 10.90 -7.69
C GLY A 44 -9.78 10.90 -9.01
N THR A 45 -8.48 11.13 -8.93
CA THR A 45 -7.55 11.14 -10.06
C THR A 45 -6.26 10.41 -9.69
N ILE A 46 -5.62 9.80 -10.68
CA ILE A 46 -4.35 9.11 -10.46
C ILE A 46 -3.21 10.12 -10.32
N SER A 47 -2.41 9.95 -9.28
CA SER A 47 -1.22 10.77 -9.01
C SER A 47 -0.19 9.95 -8.26
N TYR A 48 1.05 9.93 -8.77
CA TYR A 48 2.15 9.09 -8.26
C TYR A 48 1.77 7.59 -8.12
N GLY A 49 0.86 7.12 -8.99
CA GLY A 49 0.35 5.75 -8.98
C GLY A 49 -0.81 5.48 -8.01
N TYR A 50 -1.16 6.44 -7.14
CA TYR A 50 -2.28 6.32 -6.21
C TYR A 50 -3.52 7.06 -6.73
N ASN A 51 -4.71 6.55 -6.40
CA ASN A 51 -5.93 7.32 -6.57
C ASN A 51 -6.07 8.34 -5.43
N ALA A 52 -6.25 9.62 -5.77
CA ALA A 52 -6.43 10.70 -4.81
C ALA A 52 -7.74 11.45 -5.04
N ILE A 53 -8.48 11.71 -3.96
CA ILE A 53 -9.81 12.32 -3.98
C ILE A 53 -9.76 13.64 -3.20
N ASN A 54 -10.35 14.70 -3.78
CA ASN A 54 -10.44 16.00 -3.13
C ASN A 54 -11.83 16.16 -2.50
N ILE A 55 -11.88 16.35 -1.19
CA ILE A 55 -13.12 16.57 -0.43
C ILE A 55 -12.97 17.89 0.30
N ASP A 56 -13.90 18.82 0.08
CA ASP A 56 -13.94 20.13 0.74
C ASP A 56 -12.60 20.92 0.68
N GLY A 57 -11.88 20.79 -0.44
CA GLY A 57 -10.61 21.47 -0.68
C GLY A 57 -9.37 20.77 -0.10
N VAL A 58 -9.54 19.60 0.53
CA VAL A 58 -8.43 18.78 1.05
C VAL A 58 -8.27 17.51 0.19
N ARG A 59 -7.01 17.18 -0.11
CA ARG A 59 -6.66 15.99 -0.90
C ARG A 59 -6.37 14.80 0.02
N TYR A 60 -7.02 13.67 -0.27
CA TYR A 60 -6.84 12.41 0.45
C TYR A 60 -6.51 11.28 -0.52
N PHE A 61 -5.74 10.28 -0.08
CA PHE A 61 -5.56 9.04 -0.85
C PHE A 61 -6.73 8.09 -0.64
N ALA A 62 -7.19 7.45 -1.72
CA ALA A 62 -8.36 6.59 -1.71
C ALA A 62 -8.21 5.41 -0.73
N HIS A 63 -7.04 4.78 -0.62
CA HIS A 63 -6.82 3.70 0.34
C HIS A 63 -7.00 4.13 1.81
N ARG A 64 -6.64 5.38 2.18
CA ARG A 64 -6.87 5.88 3.55
C ARG A 64 -8.35 6.20 3.79
N LEU A 65 -9.03 6.74 2.77
CA LEU A 65 -10.47 6.95 2.84
C LEU A 65 -11.23 5.62 2.94
N ALA A 66 -10.78 4.57 2.25
CA ALA A 66 -11.37 3.23 2.34
C ALA A 66 -11.31 2.69 3.77
N TRP A 67 -10.15 2.87 4.43
CA TRP A 67 -9.98 2.52 5.83
C TRP A 67 -10.96 3.27 6.74
N LEU A 68 -11.02 4.60 6.63
CA LEU A 68 -11.95 5.44 7.40
C LEU A 68 -13.41 5.03 7.15
N TYR A 69 -13.78 4.77 5.91
CA TYR A 69 -15.15 4.40 5.53
C TYR A 69 -15.60 3.11 6.26
N VAL A 70 -14.74 2.09 6.25
CA VAL A 70 -15.07 0.76 6.78
C VAL A 70 -14.92 0.69 8.29
N TYR A 71 -13.80 1.17 8.84
CA TYR A 71 -13.48 1.02 10.27
C TYR A 71 -13.90 2.20 11.13
N GLY A 72 -14.20 3.35 10.52
CA GLY A 72 -14.63 4.56 11.22
C GLY A 72 -13.52 5.34 11.92
N GLU A 73 -12.28 4.87 11.83
CA GLU A 73 -11.09 5.55 12.32
C GLU A 73 -10.05 5.68 11.20
N TRP A 74 -9.13 6.64 11.35
CA TRP A 74 -7.99 6.73 10.44
C TRP A 74 -6.96 5.65 10.75
N PRO A 75 -6.22 5.14 9.75
CA PRO A 75 -5.16 4.19 10.00
C PRO A 75 -4.09 4.82 10.90
N LYS A 76 -3.58 4.03 11.84
CA LYS A 76 -2.61 4.44 12.85
C LYS A 76 -1.24 4.65 12.21
N GLN A 77 -0.93 3.92 11.14
CA GLN A 77 0.36 3.95 10.47
C GLN A 77 0.21 4.16 8.95
N GLU A 78 0.83 3.30 8.14
CA GLU A 78 0.79 3.35 6.68
C GLU A 78 -0.10 2.22 6.15
N ILE A 79 -0.96 2.54 5.18
CA ILE A 79 -1.75 1.52 4.49
C ILE A 79 -0.90 0.89 3.40
N ASP A 80 -0.66 -0.41 3.52
CA ASP A 80 0.00 -1.23 2.50
C ASP A 80 -1.03 -2.01 1.67
N HIS A 81 -0.67 -2.23 0.40
CA HIS A 81 -1.46 -2.99 -0.58
C HIS A 81 -0.87 -4.40 -0.67
N ILE A 82 -1.65 -5.41 -0.26
CA ILE A 82 -1.18 -6.81 -0.19
C ILE A 82 -0.71 -7.30 -1.57
N ASP A 83 -1.45 -6.96 -2.63
CA ASP A 83 -1.12 -7.29 -4.03
C ASP A 83 -0.08 -6.35 -4.67
N ARG A 84 0.42 -5.34 -3.94
CA ARG A 84 1.33 -4.26 -4.41
C ARG A 84 0.76 -3.39 -5.52
N ASN A 85 -0.52 -3.54 -5.85
CA ASN A 85 -1.20 -2.70 -6.82
C ASN A 85 -1.85 -1.52 -6.10
N ARG A 86 -1.19 -0.36 -6.18
CA ARG A 86 -1.64 0.92 -5.59
C ARG A 86 -3.03 1.39 -6.03
N ARG A 87 -3.59 0.80 -7.09
CA ARG A 87 -4.93 1.11 -7.60
C ARG A 87 -6.01 0.21 -7.01
N ASN A 88 -5.65 -0.98 -6.51
CA ASN A 88 -6.58 -1.91 -5.91
C ASN A 88 -6.85 -1.51 -4.45
N ASN A 89 -7.80 -0.61 -4.25
CA ASN A 89 -8.15 -0.14 -2.91
C ASN A 89 -9.27 -0.98 -2.27
N ALA A 90 -9.47 -2.23 -2.70
CA ALA A 90 -10.42 -3.15 -2.07
C ALA A 90 -10.02 -3.36 -0.61
N ILE A 91 -10.97 -3.33 0.33
CA ILE A 91 -10.63 -3.33 1.75
C ILE A 91 -9.86 -4.59 2.18
N SER A 92 -10.17 -5.73 1.55
CA SER A 92 -9.47 -7.00 1.75
C SER A 92 -8.02 -6.98 1.26
N ASN A 93 -7.67 -6.04 0.37
CA ASN A 93 -6.33 -5.84 -0.15
C ASN A 93 -5.54 -4.77 0.63
N LEU A 94 -6.14 -4.12 1.64
CA LEU A 94 -5.52 -3.08 2.44
C LEU A 94 -5.22 -3.55 3.86
N ARG A 95 -4.09 -3.10 4.39
CA ARG A 95 -3.70 -3.36 5.79
C ARG A 95 -2.98 -2.16 6.39
N ASP A 96 -3.30 -1.84 7.64
CA ASP A 96 -2.57 -0.83 8.41
C ASP A 96 -1.33 -1.48 9.01
N VAL A 97 -0.17 -1.12 8.47
CA VAL A 97 1.10 -1.74 8.83
C VAL A 97 2.12 -0.69 9.22
N SER A 98 3.09 -1.12 10.03
CA SER A 98 4.22 -0.25 10.34
C SER A 98 5.04 0.04 9.10
N ARG A 99 5.73 1.18 9.12
CA ARG A 99 6.63 1.59 8.03
C ARG A 99 7.70 0.52 7.75
N VAL A 100 8.12 -0.24 8.77
CA VAL A 100 9.08 -1.34 8.61
C VAL A 100 8.48 -2.48 7.80
N VAL A 101 7.24 -2.88 8.10
CA VAL A 101 6.51 -3.91 7.36
C VAL A 101 6.22 -3.46 5.94
N ASN A 102 5.83 -2.20 5.72
CA ASN A 102 5.65 -1.65 4.38
C ASN A 102 6.97 -1.68 3.57
N ALA A 103 8.10 -1.34 4.19
CA ALA A 103 9.42 -1.39 3.56
C ALA A 103 9.84 -2.82 3.13
N LEU A 104 9.42 -3.84 3.89
CA LEU A 104 9.62 -5.25 3.51
C LEU A 104 8.85 -5.63 2.24
N ASN A 105 7.76 -4.93 1.90
CA ASN A 105 6.94 -5.24 0.73
C ASN A 105 7.24 -4.41 -0.53
N VAL A 106 8.22 -3.50 -0.46
CA VAL A 106 8.74 -2.77 -1.63
C VAL A 106 9.28 -3.76 -2.68
N GLY A 107 9.08 -3.50 -3.98
CA GLY A 107 9.58 -4.35 -5.07
C GLY A 107 11.11 -4.43 -5.19
N PRO A 108 11.64 -5.23 -6.13
CA PRO A 108 13.08 -5.32 -6.37
C PRO A 108 13.65 -3.95 -6.72
N ARG A 109 14.71 -3.54 -6.01
CA ARG A 109 15.44 -2.30 -6.29
C ARG A 109 16.81 -2.71 -6.83
N ASN A 110 17.02 -2.59 -8.14
CA ASN A 110 18.30 -2.80 -8.83
C ASN A 110 19.05 -4.09 -8.42
N SER A 111 18.36 -5.22 -8.35
CA SER A 111 19.02 -6.53 -8.21
C SER A 111 19.45 -7.02 -9.58
N ASN A 112 20.71 -7.46 -9.74
CA ASN A 112 21.22 -8.12 -10.95
C ASN A 112 20.36 -9.34 -11.38
N ALA A 113 19.60 -9.90 -10.44
CA ALA A 113 18.70 -11.03 -10.62
C ALA A 113 17.27 -10.65 -11.06
N GLY A 114 16.89 -9.37 -10.99
CA GLY A 114 15.48 -8.93 -11.09
C GLY A 114 14.59 -9.33 -9.89
N ILE A 115 15.11 -10.11 -8.93
CA ILE A 115 14.38 -10.62 -7.76
C ILE A 115 14.88 -9.95 -6.49
N LYS A 116 13.96 -9.40 -5.69
CA LYS A 116 14.27 -8.73 -4.42
C LYS A 116 14.95 -9.71 -3.46
N GLY A 117 16.02 -9.26 -2.81
CA GLY A 117 16.74 -10.03 -1.79
C GLY A 117 17.53 -11.21 -2.36
N VAL A 118 17.62 -11.35 -3.68
CA VAL A 118 18.44 -12.35 -4.34
C VAL A 118 19.57 -11.65 -5.09
N THR A 119 20.80 -12.07 -4.82
CA THR A 119 22.01 -11.52 -5.43
C THR A 119 22.94 -12.63 -5.86
N PHE A 120 23.63 -12.47 -7.00
CA PHE A 120 24.62 -13.45 -7.44
C PHE A 120 25.99 -13.11 -6.86
N CYS A 121 26.59 -14.04 -6.10
CA CYS A 121 27.93 -13.90 -5.54
C CYS A 121 28.95 -14.49 -6.51
N GLN A 122 29.57 -13.63 -7.34
CA GLN A 122 30.56 -14.05 -8.34
C GLN A 122 31.73 -14.82 -7.73
N ALA A 123 32.25 -14.37 -6.58
CA ALA A 123 33.38 -15.01 -5.90
C ALA A 123 33.10 -16.46 -5.45
N ARG A 124 31.83 -16.84 -5.28
CA ARG A 124 31.42 -18.19 -4.87
C ARG A 124 30.63 -18.94 -5.92
N ASN A 125 30.37 -18.32 -7.07
CA ASN A 125 29.52 -18.84 -8.14
C ASN A 125 28.15 -19.35 -7.62
N GLN A 126 27.52 -18.62 -6.69
CA GLN A 126 26.29 -19.01 -6.00
C GLN A 126 25.31 -17.85 -5.86
N TRP A 127 24.02 -18.18 -5.84
CA TRP A 127 22.92 -17.25 -5.56
C TRP A 127 22.72 -17.10 -4.06
N GLN A 128 22.77 -15.87 -3.57
CA GLN A 128 22.63 -15.54 -2.16
C GLN A 128 21.28 -14.89 -1.89
N ALA A 129 20.52 -15.49 -0.96
CA ALA A 129 19.27 -14.93 -0.46
C ALA A 129 19.54 -14.13 0.83
N GLN A 130 19.05 -12.90 0.88
CA GLN A 130 19.19 -12.00 2.02
C GLN A 130 17.90 -11.23 2.27
N ILE A 131 17.60 -10.98 3.53
CA ILE A 131 16.47 -10.16 3.96
C ILE A 131 16.96 -9.06 4.91
N ASN A 132 16.46 -7.84 4.75
CA ASN A 132 16.67 -6.79 5.73
C ASN A 132 15.46 -6.73 6.66
N VAL A 133 15.63 -7.07 7.93
CA VAL A 133 14.56 -7.01 8.94
C VAL A 133 14.99 -6.00 10.00
N SER A 134 14.17 -4.96 10.21
CA SER A 134 14.42 -3.91 11.22
C SER A 134 15.84 -3.31 11.14
N GLY A 135 16.32 -3.05 9.92
CA GLY A 135 17.63 -2.46 9.67
C GLY A 135 18.80 -3.46 9.66
N LYS A 136 18.59 -4.71 10.07
CA LYS A 136 19.63 -5.76 10.05
C LYS A 136 19.53 -6.60 8.78
N ASN A 137 20.63 -6.68 8.03
CA ASN A 137 20.74 -7.56 6.87
C ASN A 137 21.09 -8.98 7.33
N ILE A 138 20.18 -9.93 7.12
CA ILE A 138 20.32 -11.34 7.47
C ILE A 138 20.49 -12.13 6.18
N THR A 139 21.56 -12.93 6.12
CA THR A 139 21.76 -13.89 5.02
C THR A 139 21.00 -15.16 5.35
N LEU A 140 20.06 -15.53 4.48
CA LEU A 140 19.19 -16.71 4.64
C LEU A 140 19.86 -17.98 4.13
N GLY A 141 20.76 -17.84 3.17
CA GLY A 141 21.47 -18.97 2.59
C GLY A 141 22.13 -18.63 1.25
N ARG A 142 22.84 -19.62 0.70
CA ARG A 142 23.43 -19.60 -0.63
C ARG A 142 23.01 -20.86 -1.37
N PHE A 143 22.71 -20.72 -2.65
CA PHE A 143 22.05 -21.71 -3.48
C PHE A 143 22.73 -21.79 -4.84
N SER A 144 22.60 -22.93 -5.51
CA SER A 144 23.14 -23.14 -6.86
C SER A 144 22.26 -22.47 -7.92
N THR A 145 20.96 -22.32 -7.65
CA THR A 145 19.98 -21.73 -8.58
C THR A 145 19.34 -20.46 -8.03
N ILE A 146 18.90 -19.60 -8.97
CA ILE A 146 18.17 -18.37 -8.65
C ILE A 146 16.80 -18.68 -8.01
N ASP A 147 16.15 -19.76 -8.45
CA ASP A 147 14.81 -20.15 -8.00
C ASP A 147 14.81 -20.61 -6.53
N GLU A 148 15.80 -21.40 -6.13
CA GLU A 148 15.97 -21.80 -4.72
C GLU A 148 16.15 -20.57 -3.81
N ALA A 149 17.02 -19.64 -4.21
CA ALA A 149 17.24 -18.40 -3.48
C ALA A 149 15.95 -17.54 -3.40
N ALA A 150 15.17 -17.50 -4.48
CA ALA A 150 13.90 -16.77 -4.55
C ALA A 150 12.82 -17.40 -3.65
N ILE A 151 12.72 -18.72 -3.61
CA ILE A 151 11.80 -19.45 -2.73
C ILE A 151 12.12 -19.15 -1.27
N VAL A 152 13.39 -19.28 -0.88
CA VAL A 152 13.85 -19.02 0.49
C VAL A 152 13.60 -17.57 0.90
N TYR A 153 13.91 -16.61 0.02
CA TYR A 153 13.61 -15.21 0.26
C TYR A 153 12.11 -14.98 0.44
N LYS A 154 11.27 -15.53 -0.43
CA LYS A 154 9.81 -15.37 -0.36
C LYS A 154 9.24 -15.92 0.94
N ALA A 155 9.67 -17.11 1.35
CA ALA A 155 9.28 -17.72 2.62
C ALA A 155 9.71 -16.85 3.81
N ALA A 156 10.96 -16.41 3.87
CA ALA A 156 11.45 -15.55 4.94
C ALA A 156 10.73 -14.20 4.98
N ASN A 157 10.40 -13.62 3.82
CA ASN A 157 9.66 -12.37 3.71
C ASN A 157 8.22 -12.54 4.26
N MET A 158 7.54 -13.65 3.95
CA MET A 158 6.22 -13.97 4.50
C MET A 158 6.27 -14.14 6.03
N VAL A 159 7.28 -14.84 6.54
CA VAL A 159 7.44 -15.05 7.99
C VAL A 159 7.76 -13.72 8.70
N ALA A 160 8.67 -12.91 8.16
CA ALA A 160 9.01 -11.61 8.74
C ALA A 160 7.80 -10.66 8.76
N ASP A 161 7.02 -10.63 7.69
CA ASP A 161 5.78 -9.86 7.57
C ASP A 161 4.73 -10.28 8.62
N HIS A 162 4.56 -11.58 8.85
CA HIS A 162 3.68 -12.12 9.90
C HIS A 162 4.17 -11.82 11.33
N LEU A 163 5.48 -11.85 11.56
CA LEU A 163 6.04 -11.61 12.90
C LEU A 163 6.00 -10.14 13.31
N LEU A 164 6.06 -9.22 12.34
CA LEU A 164 6.12 -7.78 12.58
C LEU A 164 4.75 -7.07 12.47
N SER A 165 3.70 -7.80 12.09
CA SER A 165 2.33 -7.30 12.01
C SER A 165 1.50 -7.52 13.28
N ARG A 166 2.11 -8.07 14.35
CA ARG A 166 1.53 -8.23 15.69
C ARG A 166 1.87 -7.04 16.58
#